data_AF-A0A420YIU5-F1
#
_entry.id   AF-A0A420YIU5-F1
#
_cell.length_a   1.000
_cell.length_b   1.000
_cell.length_c   1.000
_cell.angle_alpha   90.00
_cell.angle_beta   90.00
_cell.angle_gamma   90.00
#
_symmetry.space_group_name_H-M   'P 1'
#
loop_
_entity.id
_entity.type
_entity.pdbx_description
1 polymer ?
#
loop_
_entity_poly.entity_id
_entity_poly.type
_entity_poly.pdbx_seq_one_letter_code
_entity_poly.pdbx_strand_id
1 'polypeptide(L)'
;MAFLVLTLVSLTVLTQAQNPAFASPGHGNIHVVNGTSITNPGNYLGCMADDGAFTLDTCAIFTHVNSTLASQLGYCNWHDPTKPTNVDAIYGQNVHAWSCASGLTSDGYYTLVSSYEQTPMIREERGRDGKLTSLGQRSDGPPIICHQNLDCFIDVKGIPTKPEDRLPLWEFYWGSQQVDVPAGHTRGMFLWVPVDQE
;
A
#
# COMPACT_ATOMS: atom_id res chain seq x y z
N MET A 1 -31.78 31.48 54.43
CA MET A 1 -30.98 31.80 53.24
C MET A 1 -30.29 30.52 52.81
N ALA A 2 -30.75 29.87 51.74
CA ALA A 2 -30.15 28.66 51.18
C ALA A 2 -29.69 28.99 49.76
N PHE A 3 -28.38 28.93 49.53
CA PHE A 3 -27.77 29.15 48.22
C PHE A 3 -27.68 27.82 47.48
N LEU A 4 -28.38 27.72 46.35
CA LEU A 4 -28.32 26.60 45.41
C LEU A 4 -27.13 26.86 44.48
N VAL A 5 -26.07 26.05 44.58
CA VAL A 5 -24.91 26.11 43.68
C VAL A 5 -25.11 25.07 42.58
N LEU A 6 -25.32 25.55 41.35
CA LEU A 6 -25.49 24.71 40.16
C LEU A 6 -24.13 24.58 39.45
N THR A 7 -23.44 23.46 39.63
CA THR A 7 -22.17 23.16 38.92
C THR A 7 -22.46 22.58 37.54
N LEU A 8 -22.14 23.34 36.48
CA LEU A 8 -22.13 22.88 35.09
C LEU A 8 -20.90 21.99 34.84
N VAL A 9 -21.11 20.68 34.69
CA VAL A 9 -20.08 19.75 34.22
C VAL A 9 -20.10 19.77 32.69
N SER A 10 -19.09 20.40 32.07
CA SER A 10 -18.93 20.37 30.61
C SER A 10 -18.31 19.04 30.20
N LEU A 11 -19.10 18.18 29.54
CA LEU A 11 -18.61 16.96 28.91
C LEU A 11 -17.90 17.32 27.60
N THR A 12 -16.57 17.36 27.61
CA THR A 12 -15.78 17.40 26.37
C THR A 12 -15.77 16.01 25.74
N VAL A 13 -16.52 15.84 24.65
CA VAL A 13 -16.44 14.64 23.82
C VAL A 13 -15.13 14.70 23.04
N LEU A 14 -14.17 13.84 23.39
CA LEU A 14 -12.99 13.60 22.58
C LEU A 14 -13.43 12.79 21.35
N THR A 15 -13.55 13.46 20.20
CA THR A 15 -13.65 12.78 18.90
C THR A 15 -12.31 12.11 18.62
N GLN A 16 -12.27 10.78 18.65
CA GLN A 16 -11.12 10.02 18.18
C GLN A 16 -10.95 10.28 16.69
N ALA A 17 -9.75 10.70 16.27
CA ALA A 17 -9.39 10.76 14.86
C ALA A 17 -9.48 9.34 14.31
N GLN A 18 -10.50 9.06 13.50
CA GLN A 18 -10.54 7.81 12.74
C GLN A 18 -9.39 7.87 11.74
N ASN A 19 -8.42 6.96 11.88
CA ASN A 19 -7.45 6.70 10.81
C ASN A 19 -8.26 6.50 9.51
N PRO A 20 -7.85 7.09 8.38
CA PRO A 20 -8.54 6.87 7.12
C PRO A 20 -8.44 5.37 6.82
N ALA A 21 -9.53 4.66 7.10
CA ALA A 21 -9.69 3.29 6.67
C ALA A 21 -9.50 3.26 5.15
N PHE A 22 -8.90 2.18 4.64
CA PHE A 22 -8.82 1.92 3.21
C PHE A 22 -10.20 2.16 2.61
N ALA A 23 -10.33 3.25 1.83
CA ALA A 23 -11.62 3.94 1.71
C ALA A 23 -12.70 3.15 0.95
N SER A 24 -12.42 1.93 0.49
CA SER A 24 -13.44 0.91 0.25
C SER A 24 -12.76 -0.46 0.10
N PRO A 25 -13.39 -1.57 0.53
CA PRO A 25 -13.11 -2.87 -0.05
C PRO A 25 -13.16 -2.79 -1.57
N GLY A 26 -12.27 -3.49 -2.27
CA GLY A 26 -12.23 -3.42 -3.73
C GLY A 26 -11.10 -4.21 -4.37
N HIS A 27 -11.05 -4.11 -5.69
CA HIS A 27 -10.05 -4.75 -6.53
C HIS A 27 -9.06 -3.72 -7.07
N GLY A 28 -7.80 -4.10 -7.20
CA GLY A 28 -6.77 -3.20 -7.69
C GLY A 28 -5.45 -3.88 -7.95
N ASN A 29 -4.61 -3.22 -8.74
CA ASN A 29 -3.22 -3.59 -8.88
C ASN A 29 -2.39 -2.96 -7.74
N ILE A 30 -1.30 -3.63 -7.37
CA ILE A 30 -0.31 -3.07 -6.46
C ILE A 30 0.92 -2.74 -7.29
N HIS A 31 1.23 -1.46 -7.41
CA HIS A 31 2.44 -0.97 -8.06
C HIS A 31 3.52 -0.66 -7.02
N VAL A 32 4.78 -0.81 -7.42
CA VAL A 32 5.92 -0.37 -6.61
C VAL A 32 6.41 0.96 -7.16
N VAL A 33 6.53 1.96 -6.30
CA VAL A 33 7.08 3.28 -6.65
C VAL A 33 8.33 3.58 -5.82
N ASN A 34 9.15 4.51 -6.30
CA ASN A 34 10.34 4.94 -5.56
C ASN A 34 9.94 5.78 -4.32
N GLY A 35 10.28 5.30 -3.12
CA GLY A 35 9.94 5.92 -1.85
C GLY A 35 10.64 7.25 -1.56
N THR A 36 11.61 7.66 -2.38
CA THR A 36 12.23 8.99 -2.30
C THR A 36 11.49 10.05 -3.13
N SER A 37 10.60 9.63 -4.04
CA SER A 37 9.94 10.51 -5.00
C SER A 37 8.41 10.36 -4.93
N ILE A 38 7.86 10.37 -3.70
CA ILE A 38 6.43 10.24 -3.43
C ILE A 38 5.57 11.35 -4.06
N THR A 39 6.18 12.46 -4.47
CA THR A 39 5.54 13.58 -5.18
C THR A 39 5.27 13.28 -6.66
N ASN A 40 5.89 12.24 -7.20
CA ASN A 40 5.65 11.76 -8.56
C ASN A 40 5.30 10.26 -8.55
N PRO A 41 4.09 9.90 -8.07
CA PRO A 41 3.65 8.51 -8.02
C PRO A 41 3.51 7.85 -9.40
N GLY A 42 3.66 8.60 -10.50
CA GLY A 42 3.75 8.05 -11.86
C GLY A 42 5.09 7.37 -12.19
N ASN A 43 6.11 7.51 -11.33
CA ASN A 43 7.39 6.81 -11.48
C ASN A 43 7.31 5.38 -10.92
N TYR A 44 6.54 4.55 -11.62
CA TYR A 44 6.44 3.12 -11.33
C TYR A 44 7.78 2.42 -11.58
N LEU A 45 8.23 1.64 -10.61
CA LEU A 45 9.36 0.73 -10.75
C LEU A 45 8.93 -0.64 -11.31
N GLY A 46 7.63 -0.95 -11.22
CA GLY A 46 7.00 -2.18 -11.67
C GLY A 46 5.73 -2.44 -10.85
N CYS A 47 5.31 -3.70 -10.77
CA CYS A 47 4.13 -4.09 -10.00
C CYS A 47 4.24 -5.50 -9.41
N MET A 48 3.26 -5.84 -8.57
CA MET A 48 3.17 -7.12 -7.92
C MET A 48 2.40 -8.11 -8.78
N ALA A 49 2.96 -9.31 -8.91
CA ALA A 49 2.29 -10.45 -9.47
C ALA A 49 1.55 -11.26 -8.39
N ASP A 50 0.81 -12.27 -8.82
CA ASP A 50 -0.16 -13.03 -8.03
C ASP A 50 0.46 -13.86 -6.92
N ASP A 51 1.72 -14.27 -7.06
CA ASP A 51 2.53 -14.94 -6.02
C ASP A 51 3.27 -13.97 -5.09
N GLY A 52 3.10 -12.66 -5.31
CA GLY A 52 3.80 -11.59 -4.60
C GLY A 52 5.18 -11.25 -5.14
N ALA A 53 5.58 -11.77 -6.30
CA ALA A 53 6.82 -11.36 -6.95
C ALA A 53 6.72 -9.95 -7.56
N PHE A 54 7.83 -9.21 -7.50
CA PHE A 54 7.99 -7.92 -8.17
C PHE A 54 8.44 -8.11 -9.62
N THR A 55 7.67 -7.54 -10.55
CA THR A 55 7.83 -7.79 -11.99
C THR A 55 7.50 -6.56 -12.85
N LEU A 56 7.85 -6.64 -14.14
CA LEU A 56 7.38 -5.73 -15.21
C LEU A 56 6.30 -6.35 -16.10
N ASP A 57 5.96 -7.62 -15.91
CA ASP A 57 4.90 -8.30 -16.66
C ASP A 57 3.51 -7.87 -16.15
N THR A 58 2.48 -8.64 -16.51
CA THR A 58 1.08 -8.45 -16.17
C THR A 58 0.90 -8.34 -14.66
N CYS A 59 0.48 -7.16 -14.20
CA CYS A 59 0.18 -6.89 -12.80
C CYS A 59 -1.02 -7.71 -12.34
N ALA A 60 -0.89 -8.37 -11.20
CA ALA A 60 -2.00 -9.12 -10.63
C ALA A 60 -3.07 -8.19 -10.06
N ILE A 61 -4.31 -8.69 -10.04
CA ILE A 61 -5.42 -8.04 -9.37
C ILE A 61 -5.51 -8.61 -7.96
N PHE A 62 -5.43 -7.71 -6.99
CA PHE A 62 -5.56 -8.00 -5.59
C PHE A 62 -6.94 -7.60 -5.11
N THR A 63 -7.39 -8.26 -4.06
CA THR A 63 -8.61 -7.94 -3.33
C THR A 63 -8.21 -7.37 -1.99
N HIS A 64 -8.70 -6.18 -1.68
CA HIS A 64 -8.57 -5.58 -0.36
C HIS A 64 -9.89 -5.69 0.41
N VAL A 65 -9.90 -6.41 1.53
CA VAL A 65 -11.09 -6.58 2.40
C VAL A 65 -10.65 -6.59 3.86
N ASN A 66 -11.35 -5.85 4.72
CA ASN A 66 -11.11 -5.82 6.17
C ASN A 66 -9.65 -5.57 6.58
N SER A 67 -8.96 -4.66 5.89
CA SER A 67 -7.52 -4.38 6.12
C SER A 67 -6.61 -5.56 5.76
N THR A 68 -7.03 -6.47 4.88
CA THR A 68 -6.21 -7.59 4.41
C THR A 68 -6.06 -7.50 2.90
N LEU A 69 -4.94 -8.03 2.39
CA LEU A 69 -4.69 -8.17 0.97
C LEU A 69 -4.66 -9.65 0.59
N ALA A 70 -5.29 -9.95 -0.55
CA ALA A 70 -5.28 -11.28 -1.13
C ALA A 70 -5.14 -11.20 -2.65
N SER A 71 -4.45 -12.17 -3.24
CA SER A 71 -4.46 -12.43 -4.68
C SER A 71 -5.38 -13.61 -5.00
N GLN A 72 -5.44 -14.02 -6.26
CA GLN A 72 -6.09 -15.27 -6.66
C GLN A 72 -5.48 -16.52 -6.00
N LEU A 73 -4.24 -16.43 -5.51
CA LEU A 73 -3.55 -17.55 -4.88
C LEU A 73 -3.82 -17.65 -3.36
N GLY A 74 -4.34 -16.59 -2.74
CA GLY A 74 -4.64 -16.57 -1.30
C GLY A 74 -4.26 -15.24 -0.63
N TYR A 75 -4.24 -15.23 0.70
CA TYR A 75 -3.82 -14.08 1.49
C TYR A 75 -2.33 -13.77 1.30
N CYS A 76 -2.00 -12.48 1.41
CA CYS A 76 -0.64 -11.99 1.27
C CYS A 76 -0.03 -11.57 2.61
N ASN A 77 1.20 -12.00 2.90
CA ASN A 77 1.90 -11.69 4.15
C ASN A 77 3.44 -11.71 4.01
N TRP A 78 4.13 -11.39 5.10
CA TRP A 78 5.60 -11.43 5.22
C TRP A 78 6.12 -12.65 5.99
N HIS A 79 5.26 -13.66 6.21
CA HIS A 79 5.47 -14.75 7.15
C HIS A 79 5.52 -16.13 6.47
N ASP A 80 5.64 -16.17 5.15
CA ASP A 80 5.77 -17.41 4.38
C ASP A 80 7.21 -17.98 4.47
N PRO A 81 7.44 -19.08 5.23
CA PRO A 81 8.77 -19.62 5.43
C PRO A 81 9.38 -20.23 4.17
N THR A 82 8.59 -20.39 3.10
CA THR A 82 9.08 -20.92 1.81
C THR A 82 9.79 -19.85 0.97
N LYS A 83 9.67 -18.58 1.36
CA LYS A 83 10.23 -17.43 0.64
C LYS A 83 11.60 -17.04 1.18
N PRO A 84 12.49 -16.48 0.35
CA PRO A 84 13.83 -16.10 0.79
C PRO A 84 13.78 -14.98 1.84
N THR A 85 14.74 -14.97 2.76
CA THR A 85 14.91 -13.89 3.73
C THR A 85 15.86 -12.81 3.23
N ASN A 86 15.77 -11.60 3.80
CA ASN A 86 16.62 -10.47 3.44
C ASN A 86 17.98 -10.51 4.15
N VAL A 87 18.87 -11.39 3.71
CA VAL A 87 20.18 -11.59 4.35
C VAL A 87 21.10 -10.36 4.34
N ASP A 88 20.78 -9.33 3.55
CA ASP A 88 21.55 -8.09 3.45
C ASP A 88 21.14 -7.06 4.54
N ALA A 89 19.96 -7.21 5.14
CA ALA A 89 19.45 -6.30 6.16
C ALA A 89 19.85 -6.71 7.58
N ILE A 90 20.42 -5.78 8.35
CA ILE A 90 20.84 -6.02 9.75
C ILE A 90 19.64 -6.37 10.64
N TYR A 91 18.55 -5.62 10.54
CA TYR A 91 17.35 -5.83 11.36
C TYR A 91 16.30 -6.72 10.68
N GLY A 92 16.33 -6.83 9.35
CA GLY A 92 15.39 -7.59 8.53
C GLY A 92 15.84 -9.00 8.12
N GLN A 93 17.01 -9.47 8.58
CA GLN A 93 17.65 -10.72 8.15
C GLN A 93 16.79 -12.00 8.21
N ASN A 94 15.78 -12.03 9.07
CA ASN A 94 14.90 -13.18 9.27
C ASN A 94 13.49 -12.97 8.72
N VAL A 95 13.24 -11.84 8.04
CA VAL A 95 11.94 -11.54 7.47
C VAL A 95 11.89 -12.11 6.06
N HIS A 96 10.81 -12.85 5.78
CA HIS A 96 10.60 -13.49 4.50
C HIS A 96 10.10 -12.47 3.48
N ALA A 97 10.36 -12.75 2.20
CA ALA A 97 9.86 -11.90 1.14
C ALA A 97 8.32 -11.91 1.11
N TRP A 98 7.73 -10.79 0.71
CA TRP A 98 6.28 -10.69 0.53
C TRP A 98 5.78 -11.77 -0.42
N SER A 99 4.72 -12.46 -0.05
CA SER A 99 4.11 -13.45 -0.93
C SER A 99 2.62 -13.57 -0.70
N CYS A 100 1.94 -14.12 -1.71
CA CYS A 100 0.56 -14.55 -1.60
C CYS A 100 0.48 -16.03 -1.96
N ALA A 101 -0.15 -16.83 -1.11
CA ALA A 101 -0.31 -18.25 -1.31
C ALA A 101 -1.46 -18.82 -0.49
N SER A 102 -1.91 -20.02 -0.88
CA SER A 102 -2.98 -20.73 -0.19
C SER A 102 -2.48 -21.19 1.19
N GLY A 103 -3.30 -21.00 2.21
CA GLY A 103 -2.98 -21.41 3.58
C GLY A 103 -2.17 -20.39 4.38
N LEU A 104 -1.79 -19.25 3.78
CA LEU A 104 -1.21 -18.13 4.51
C LEU A 104 -2.26 -17.44 5.39
N THR A 105 -1.84 -16.98 6.56
CA THR A 105 -2.64 -16.09 7.41
C THR A 105 -2.60 -14.67 6.84
N SER A 106 -3.66 -13.90 7.02
CA SER A 106 -3.71 -12.52 6.57
C SER A 106 -2.90 -11.59 7.47
N ASP A 107 -2.12 -10.70 6.87
CA ASP A 107 -1.56 -9.52 7.56
C ASP A 107 -2.51 -8.31 7.47
N GLY A 108 -2.29 -7.35 8.36
CA GLY A 108 -3.03 -6.09 8.40
C GLY A 108 -2.38 -5.01 7.54
N TYR A 109 -3.15 -4.42 6.63
CA TYR A 109 -2.75 -3.34 5.73
C TYR A 109 -3.72 -2.16 5.83
N TYR A 110 -3.16 -0.96 5.75
CA TYR A 110 -3.91 0.30 5.75
C TYR A 110 -3.47 1.14 4.56
N THR A 111 -4.24 2.18 4.22
CA THR A 111 -3.79 3.13 3.22
C THR A 111 -3.66 4.53 3.75
N LEU A 112 -2.62 5.21 3.28
CA LEU A 112 -2.50 6.65 3.37
C LEU A 112 -2.87 7.24 2.01
N VAL A 113 -3.91 8.06 1.99
CA VAL A 113 -4.19 8.91 0.84
C VAL A 113 -3.27 10.11 0.90
N SER A 114 -2.48 10.33 -0.15
CA SER A 114 -1.74 11.57 -0.27
C SER A 114 -2.75 12.65 -0.66
N SER A 115 -3.05 13.56 0.27
CA SER A 115 -3.81 14.80 -0.01
C SER A 115 -2.91 15.77 -0.78
N TYR A 116 -2.42 15.36 -1.93
CA TYR A 116 -1.74 16.25 -2.86
C TYR A 116 -2.80 16.77 -3.84
N GLU A 117 -2.96 18.08 -3.93
CA GLU A 117 -3.79 18.74 -4.96
C GLU A 117 -3.38 18.23 -6.35
N GLN A 118 -4.14 17.28 -6.89
CA GLN A 118 -3.91 16.77 -8.24
C GLN A 118 -4.39 17.80 -9.27
N THR A 119 -3.49 18.17 -10.19
CA THR A 119 -3.92 18.46 -11.56
C THR A 119 -4.74 17.27 -12.06
N PRO A 120 -5.97 17.50 -12.57
CA PRO A 120 -6.90 16.43 -12.88
C PRO A 120 -6.32 15.47 -13.93
N MET A 121 -6.23 14.19 -13.58
CA MET A 121 -6.08 13.11 -14.56
C MET A 121 -7.42 12.97 -15.29
N ILE A 122 -7.61 13.76 -16.35
CA ILE A 122 -8.80 13.65 -17.20
C ILE A 122 -8.66 12.38 -18.02
N ARG A 123 -9.20 11.25 -17.54
CA ARG A 123 -9.48 10.11 -18.40
C ARG A 123 -10.71 10.48 -19.22
N GLU A 124 -10.52 10.85 -20.48
CA GLU A 124 -11.62 11.05 -21.42
C GLU A 124 -12.28 9.71 -21.73
N GLU A 125 -13.20 9.26 -20.88
CA GLU A 125 -14.13 8.20 -21.25
C GLU A 125 -15.26 8.83 -22.08
N ARG A 126 -15.16 8.66 -23.40
CA ARG A 126 -16.21 9.06 -24.32
C ARG A 126 -17.35 8.05 -24.22
N GLY A 127 -18.34 8.35 -23.37
CA GLY A 127 -19.60 7.62 -23.29
C GLY A 127 -20.28 7.49 -24.66
N ARG A 128 -21.05 6.41 -24.86
CA ARG A 128 -21.75 6.09 -26.11
C ARG A 128 -22.82 7.13 -26.49
N ASP A 129 -23.16 8.04 -25.57
CA ASP A 129 -24.05 9.18 -25.71
C ASP A 129 -23.31 10.53 -25.93
N GLY A 130 -21.98 10.53 -26.00
CA GLY A 130 -21.17 11.74 -26.19
C GLY A 130 -21.22 12.73 -25.02
N LYS A 131 -21.79 12.33 -23.88
CA LYS A 131 -21.91 13.17 -22.70
C LYS A 131 -20.79 12.82 -21.73
N LEU A 132 -20.02 13.82 -21.29
CA LEU A 132 -19.08 13.66 -20.19
C LEU A 132 -19.89 13.31 -18.93
N THR A 133 -19.94 12.03 -18.57
CA THR A 133 -20.30 11.61 -17.22
C THR A 133 -19.01 11.65 -16.42
N SER A 134 -18.85 12.68 -15.58
CA SER A 134 -17.77 12.73 -14.60
C SER A 134 -17.96 11.58 -13.62
N LEU A 135 -17.26 10.46 -13.86
CA LEU A 135 -16.93 9.54 -12.78
C LEU A 135 -16.20 10.37 -11.72
N GLY A 136 -16.66 10.28 -10.47
CA GLY A 136 -16.31 11.20 -9.39
C GLY A 136 -14.82 11.52 -9.36
N GLN A 137 -14.51 12.80 -9.54
CA GLN A 137 -13.19 13.37 -9.49
C GLN A 137 -12.63 13.19 -8.07
N ARG A 138 -11.95 12.06 -7.81
CA ARG A 138 -11.11 11.93 -6.62
C ARG A 138 -9.92 12.87 -6.82
N SER A 139 -9.81 13.87 -5.96
CA SER A 139 -8.72 14.86 -5.92
C SER A 139 -7.42 14.32 -5.34
N ASP A 140 -7.44 13.07 -4.86
CA ASP A 140 -6.41 12.52 -4.00
C ASP A 140 -5.58 11.50 -4.77
N GLY A 141 -4.27 11.46 -4.47
CA GLY A 141 -3.32 10.45 -4.96
C GLY A 141 -3.87 9.02 -4.93
N PRO A 142 -3.45 8.13 -5.85
CA PRO A 142 -3.64 6.70 -5.62
C PRO A 142 -3.12 6.34 -4.20
N PRO A 143 -3.86 5.54 -3.40
CA PRO A 143 -3.50 5.32 -2.01
C PRO A 143 -2.17 4.56 -1.87
N ILE A 144 -1.33 4.98 -0.92
CA ILE A 144 -0.15 4.24 -0.50
C ILE A 144 -0.59 3.15 0.46
N ILE A 145 -0.14 1.92 0.26
CA ILE A 145 -0.40 0.80 1.17
C ILE A 145 0.72 0.75 2.21
N CYS A 146 0.33 0.61 3.48
CA CYS A 146 1.22 0.42 4.61
C CYS A 146 0.87 -0.87 5.35
N HIS A 147 1.89 -1.60 5.78
CA HIS A 147 1.77 -2.76 6.62
C HIS A 147 1.69 -2.33 8.10
N GLN A 148 0.74 -2.91 8.84
CA GLN A 148 0.51 -2.68 10.27
C GLN A 148 0.57 -1.20 10.70
N ASN A 149 1.49 -0.84 11.60
CA ASN A 149 1.51 0.45 12.29
C ASN A 149 2.39 1.48 11.56
N LEU A 150 1.91 1.95 10.40
CA LEU A 150 2.54 2.98 9.55
C LEU A 150 3.81 2.55 8.81
N ASP A 151 4.07 1.26 8.65
CA ASP A 151 5.21 0.82 7.83
C ASP A 151 4.83 0.82 6.34
N CYS A 152 5.12 1.93 5.66
CA CYS A 152 4.75 2.14 4.26
C CYS A 152 5.91 1.89 3.29
N PHE A 153 7.12 1.68 3.82
CA PHE A 153 8.30 1.46 3.01
C PHE A 153 8.55 -0.03 2.86
N ILE A 154 9.15 -0.37 1.73
CA ILE A 154 9.61 -1.72 1.44
C ILE A 154 11.05 -1.67 0.96
N ASP A 155 11.75 -2.75 1.19
CA ASP A 155 13.11 -2.97 0.73
C ASP A 155 13.09 -3.70 -0.61
N VAL A 156 13.53 -3.00 -1.66
CA VAL A 156 13.61 -3.48 -3.04
C VAL A 156 15.07 -3.74 -3.38
N LYS A 157 15.50 -5.01 -3.32
CA LYS A 157 16.89 -5.38 -3.64
C LYS A 157 17.30 -5.08 -5.08
N GLY A 158 16.36 -5.17 -6.02
CA GLY A 158 16.61 -4.91 -7.42
C GLY A 158 15.35 -4.49 -8.15
N ILE A 159 15.52 -3.73 -9.22
CA ILE A 159 14.43 -3.32 -10.12
C ILE A 159 14.41 -4.33 -11.29
N PRO A 160 13.26 -4.95 -11.59
CA PRO A 160 13.15 -5.84 -12.74
C PRO A 160 13.45 -5.05 -14.01
N THR A 161 14.22 -5.65 -14.91
CA THR A 161 14.66 -5.04 -16.16
C THR A 161 14.00 -5.68 -17.37
N LYS A 162 13.43 -6.88 -17.19
CA LYS A 162 12.71 -7.64 -18.20
C LYS A 162 11.36 -8.11 -17.65
N PRO A 163 10.36 -8.34 -18.52
CA PRO A 163 9.06 -8.87 -18.07
C PRO A 163 9.17 -10.18 -17.30
N GLU A 164 10.04 -11.09 -17.71
CA GLU A 164 10.23 -12.38 -17.04
C GLU A 164 10.92 -12.30 -15.67
N ASP A 165 11.48 -11.15 -15.30
CA ASP A 165 12.12 -10.97 -14.01
C ASP A 165 11.07 -11.07 -12.88
N ARG A 166 11.36 -11.90 -11.89
CA ARG A 166 10.54 -12.09 -10.68
C ARG A 166 11.42 -11.92 -9.47
N LEU A 167 11.34 -10.75 -8.85
CA LEU A 167 12.20 -10.36 -7.75
C LEU A 167 11.45 -10.40 -6.41
N PRO A 168 12.07 -10.89 -5.33
CA PRO A 168 11.51 -10.75 -3.99
C PRO A 168 11.57 -9.30 -3.50
N LEU A 169 10.61 -8.92 -2.67
CA LEU A 169 10.60 -7.68 -1.89
C LEU A 169 10.54 -8.02 -0.41
N TRP A 170 11.10 -7.16 0.43
CA TRP A 170 11.07 -7.34 1.88
C TRP A 170 10.48 -6.12 2.59
N GLU A 171 10.06 -6.33 3.83
CA GLU A 171 9.64 -5.24 4.71
C GLU A 171 10.85 -4.36 5.06
N PHE A 172 10.61 -3.06 5.18
CA PHE A 172 11.65 -2.08 5.46
C PHE A 172 11.94 -2.04 6.97
N TYR A 173 13.18 -2.35 7.35
CA TYR A 173 13.63 -2.19 8.73
C TYR A 173 14.74 -1.15 8.83
N TRP A 174 14.66 -0.35 9.89
CA TRP A 174 15.67 0.63 10.24
C TRP A 174 15.96 0.63 11.75
N GLY A 175 17.13 1.14 12.11
CA GLY A 175 17.60 1.26 13.49
C GLY A 175 19.00 1.88 13.54
N SER A 176 19.63 1.88 14.72
CA SER A 176 20.90 2.58 14.94
C SER A 176 22.07 2.09 14.07
N GLN A 177 22.04 0.83 13.61
CA GLN A 177 23.08 0.24 12.75
C GLN A 177 22.72 0.26 11.26
N GLN A 178 21.46 0.55 10.92
CA GLN A 178 20.96 0.56 9.55
C GLN A 178 19.85 1.60 9.46
N VAL A 179 20.17 2.81 8.99
CA VAL A 179 19.23 3.94 8.96
C VAL A 179 18.39 4.00 7.68
N ASP A 180 18.67 3.13 6.72
CA ASP A 180 17.97 3.02 5.44
C ASP A 180 18.07 1.57 4.92
N VAL A 181 17.56 1.29 3.72
CA VAL A 181 17.75 0.00 3.05
C VAL A 181 19.24 -0.36 2.89
N PRO A 182 19.59 -1.66 2.81
CA PRO A 182 20.97 -2.10 2.55
C PRO A 182 21.59 -1.44 1.32
N ALA A 183 22.92 -1.37 1.29
CA ALA A 183 23.64 -0.76 0.17
C ALA A 183 23.32 -1.48 -1.15
N GLY A 184 22.91 -0.71 -2.17
CA GLY A 184 22.52 -1.24 -3.48
C GLY A 184 21.03 -1.56 -3.60
N HIS A 185 20.28 -1.54 -2.50
CA HIS A 185 18.83 -1.67 -2.52
C HIS A 185 18.16 -0.31 -2.77
N THR A 186 16.88 -0.35 -3.12
CA THR A 186 16.02 0.82 -3.31
C THR A 186 14.91 0.80 -2.27
N ARG A 187 14.67 1.95 -1.63
CA ARG A 187 13.48 2.11 -0.78
C ARG A 187 12.25 2.31 -1.67
N GLY A 188 11.35 1.34 -1.65
CA GLY A 188 10.10 1.37 -2.42
C GLY A 188 8.88 1.66 -1.53
N MET A 189 7.73 1.84 -2.16
CA MET A 189 6.42 1.88 -1.51
C MET A 189 5.39 1.18 -2.37
N PHE A 190 4.39 0.57 -1.75
CA PHE A 190 3.24 -0.01 -2.44
C PHE A 190 2.19 1.06 -2.74
N LEU A 191 1.74 1.12 -3.98
CA LEU A 191 0.71 2.02 -4.47
C LEU A 191 -0.49 1.22 -4.99
N TRP A 192 -1.66 1.48 -4.44
CA TRP A 192 -2.91 0.86 -4.86
C TRP A 192 -3.50 1.60 -6.06
N VAL A 193 -3.71 0.88 -7.16
CA VAL A 193 -4.39 1.39 -8.35
C VAL A 193 -5.70 0.61 -8.51
N PRO A 194 -6.86 1.22 -8.23
CA PRO A 194 -8.15 0.56 -8.39
C PRO A 194 -8.38 0.08 -9.82
N VAL A 195 -9.00 -1.09 -9.96
CA VAL A 195 -9.50 -1.58 -11.25
C VAL A 195 -11.00 -1.77 -11.16
N ASP A 196 -11.73 -1.35 -12.19
CA ASP A 196 -13.16 -1.64 -12.30
C ASP A 196 -13.34 -3.15 -12.54
N GLN A 197 -14.33 -3.75 -11.88
CA GLN A 197 -14.76 -5.09 -12.27
C GLN A 197 -15.60 -4.95 -13.53
N GLU A 198 -15.12 -5.47 -14.66
CA GLU A 198 -15.95 -5.69 -15.85
C GLU A 198 -17.07 -6.70 -15.58
#